data_AF-A0A2V2R7Y4-F1
#
_entry.id   AF-A0A2V2R7Y4-F1
#
_cell.length_a   1.000
_cell.length_b   1.000
_cell.length_c   1.000
_cell.angle_alpha   90.00
_cell.angle_beta   90.00
_cell.angle_gamma   90.00
#
_symmetry.space_group_name_H-M   'P 1'
#
loop_
_entity.id
_entity.type
_entity.pdbx_description
1 polymer ?
#
loop_
_entity_poly.entity_id
_entity_poly.type
_entity_poly.pdbx_seq_one_letter_code
_entity_poly.pdbx_strand_id
1 'polypeptide(L)'
;IAVVIAATLILTGDRALQLRMPKRALLWITLLAFEWGGFETVVATRGSMPFDHEIDDGRAVAKRLANVDAGNSAMGERATLLSTDLLLADSLPTSAPQAVLWAPHMLVFSGASAGETKERFYQYLYYSGITPEQLRAILRNEARYGFAVGMFGFERTIPGLSHTAKPITREEFDAEVKKYEDYASSFSSEQAGKVRLSYVVAPLDESHDFTKLDQWYERDGGERVGKFVLYRVRFRDQEATSRIR
;
A
#
# COMPACT_ATOMS: atom_id res chain seq x y z
N ILE A 1 -19.39 28.54 -3.82
CA ILE A 1 -20.66 29.23 -4.21
C ILE A 1 -20.80 30.59 -3.51
N ALA A 2 -20.75 30.67 -2.17
CA ALA A 2 -20.89 31.95 -1.45
C ALA A 2 -19.85 33.03 -1.82
N VAL A 3 -18.56 32.66 -1.95
CA VAL A 3 -17.49 33.59 -2.36
C VAL A 3 -17.70 34.13 -3.77
N VAL A 4 -18.13 33.26 -4.70
CA VAL A 4 -18.41 33.64 -6.09
C VAL A 4 -19.57 34.62 -6.14
N ILE A 5 -20.64 34.36 -5.40
CA ILE A 5 -21.83 35.24 -5.30
C ILE A 5 -21.46 36.60 -4.66
N ALA A 6 -20.68 36.60 -3.57
CA ALA A 6 -20.25 37.84 -2.92
C ALA A 6 -19.35 38.67 -3.85
N ALA A 7 -18.39 38.04 -4.53
CA ALA A 7 -17.51 38.71 -5.49
C ALA A 7 -18.29 39.23 -6.71
N THR A 8 -19.26 38.47 -7.24
CA THR A 8 -20.12 38.96 -8.33
C THR A 8 -20.94 40.16 -7.87
N LEU A 9 -21.58 40.11 -6.70
CA LEU A 9 -22.38 41.23 -6.17
C LEU A 9 -21.55 42.50 -5.91
N ILE A 10 -20.28 42.36 -5.53
CA ILE A 10 -19.36 43.50 -5.35
C ILE A 10 -18.96 44.08 -6.72
N LEU A 11 -18.71 43.23 -7.72
CA LEU A 11 -18.20 43.63 -9.03
C LEU A 11 -19.28 44.10 -10.01
N THR A 12 -20.47 43.53 -9.98
CA THR A 12 -21.55 43.86 -10.93
C THR A 12 -22.40 45.04 -10.51
N GLY A 13 -22.30 45.50 -9.25
CA GLY A 13 -22.98 46.72 -8.77
C GLY A 13 -24.49 46.70 -9.02
N ASP A 14 -25.08 45.51 -9.14
CA ASP A 14 -26.34 45.35 -9.84
C ASP A 14 -27.52 45.60 -8.91
N ARG A 15 -28.40 46.54 -9.32
CA ARG A 15 -29.52 47.08 -8.52
C ARG A 15 -30.64 46.08 -8.25
N ALA A 16 -30.56 44.86 -8.83
CA ALA A 16 -31.62 43.86 -8.78
C ALA A 16 -31.73 43.08 -7.45
N LEU A 17 -30.69 43.12 -6.60
CA LEU A 17 -30.74 42.57 -5.24
C LEU A 17 -30.69 43.71 -4.22
N GLN A 18 -31.86 44.21 -3.81
CA GLN A 18 -32.04 45.23 -2.77
C GLN A 18 -31.65 44.76 -1.34
N LEU A 19 -30.64 43.90 -1.20
CA LEU A 19 -29.95 43.75 0.07
C LEU A 19 -28.92 44.88 0.16
N ARG A 20 -29.31 46.01 0.79
CA ARG A 20 -28.38 47.09 1.17
C ARG A 20 -27.42 46.59 2.27
N MET A 21 -26.63 45.56 1.98
CA MET A 21 -25.55 45.15 2.86
C MET A 21 -24.38 46.12 2.70
N PRO A 22 -23.87 46.69 3.80
CA PRO A 22 -22.71 47.57 3.72
C PRO A 22 -21.52 46.80 3.18
N LYS A 23 -20.70 47.43 2.33
CA LYS A 23 -19.51 46.80 1.70
C LYS A 23 -18.58 46.12 2.72
N ARG A 24 -18.49 46.66 3.94
CA ARG A 24 -17.75 46.07 5.07
C ARG A 24 -18.31 44.72 5.50
N ALA A 25 -19.64 44.54 5.50
CA ALA A 25 -20.26 43.25 5.82
C ALA A 25 -19.97 42.20 4.74
N LEU A 26 -20.01 42.57 3.46
CA LEU A 26 -19.65 41.65 2.37
C LEU A 26 -18.17 41.22 2.44
N LEU A 27 -17.27 42.16 2.80
CA LEU A 27 -15.86 41.85 3.04
C LEU A 27 -15.73 40.83 4.18
N TRP A 28 -16.38 41.07 5.33
CA TRP A 28 -16.33 40.15 6.46
C TRP A 28 -16.92 38.78 6.15
N ILE A 29 -18.05 38.71 5.45
CA ILE A 29 -18.63 37.44 5.01
C ILE A 29 -17.67 36.68 4.09
N THR A 30 -17.00 37.39 3.17
CA THR A 30 -16.01 36.78 2.28
C THR A 30 -14.83 36.25 3.06
N LEU A 31 -14.28 37.02 4.01
CA LEU A 31 -13.19 36.58 4.87
C LEU A 31 -13.57 35.37 5.71
N LEU A 32 -14.75 35.40 6.36
CA LEU A 32 -15.28 34.27 7.12
C LEU A 32 -15.45 33.01 6.26
N ALA A 33 -15.90 33.16 5.01
CA ALA A 33 -16.04 32.04 4.08
C ALA A 33 -14.66 31.45 3.69
N PHE A 34 -13.63 32.29 3.50
CA PHE A 34 -12.27 31.81 3.25
C PHE A 34 -11.66 31.14 4.47
N GLU A 35 -11.82 31.73 5.66
CA GLU A 35 -11.36 31.13 6.92
C GLU A 35 -12.03 29.78 7.16
N TRP A 36 -13.35 29.68 6.96
CA TRP A 36 -14.08 28.43 7.08
C TRP A 36 -13.62 27.40 6.06
N GLY A 37 -13.46 27.78 4.78
CA GLY A 37 -12.93 26.87 3.75
C GLY A 37 -11.51 26.38 4.05
N GLY A 38 -10.65 27.25 4.57
CA GLY A 38 -9.31 26.89 5.05
C GLY A 38 -9.37 25.93 6.23
N PHE A 39 -10.25 26.19 7.19
CA PHE A 39 -10.49 25.31 8.34
C PHE A 39 -10.99 23.93 7.90
N GLU A 40 -12.01 23.85 7.06
CA GLU A 40 -12.52 22.57 6.53
C GLU A 40 -11.44 21.81 5.76
N THR A 41 -10.64 22.49 4.95
CA THR A 41 -9.52 21.87 4.23
C THR A 41 -8.52 21.29 5.21
N VAL A 42 -8.08 22.07 6.21
CA VAL A 42 -7.13 21.60 7.24
C VAL A 42 -7.71 20.43 8.04
N VAL A 43 -8.98 20.49 8.43
CA VAL A 43 -9.65 19.41 9.16
C VAL A 43 -9.73 18.14 8.29
N ALA A 44 -10.09 18.27 7.01
CA ALA A 44 -10.19 17.17 6.08
C ALA A 44 -8.82 16.53 5.78
N THR A 45 -7.76 17.33 5.62
CA THR A 45 -6.43 16.84 5.26
C THR A 45 -5.62 16.36 6.46
N ARG A 46 -5.93 16.81 7.68
CA ARG A 46 -5.18 16.40 8.90
C ARG A 46 -5.13 14.89 9.10
N GLY A 47 -6.17 14.17 8.68
CA GLY A 47 -6.22 12.72 8.76
C GLY A 47 -5.34 12.01 7.72
N SER A 48 -5.13 12.60 6.55
CA SER A 48 -4.35 11.99 5.45
C SER A 48 -2.89 12.43 5.42
N MET A 49 -2.58 13.64 5.92
CA MET A 49 -1.25 14.25 5.87
C MET A 49 -0.12 13.32 6.33
N PRO A 50 -0.24 12.55 7.43
CA PRO A 50 0.83 11.62 7.83
C PRO A 50 1.11 10.55 6.75
N PHE A 51 0.06 9.95 6.18
CA PHE A 51 0.21 8.95 5.11
C PHE A 51 0.76 9.56 3.82
N ASP A 52 0.33 10.78 3.47
CA ASP A 52 0.82 11.49 2.30
C ASP A 52 2.34 11.75 2.42
N HIS A 53 2.81 12.12 3.61
CA HIS A 53 4.24 12.28 3.89
C HIS A 53 5.01 10.96 3.78
N GLU A 54 4.47 9.85 4.30
CA GLU A 54 5.11 8.53 4.19
C GLU A 54 5.19 8.04 2.73
N ILE A 55 4.13 8.26 1.93
CA ILE A 55 4.14 7.97 0.49
C ILE A 55 5.18 8.84 -0.23
N ASP A 56 5.25 10.13 0.09
CA ASP A 56 6.25 11.03 -0.50
C ASP A 56 7.69 10.61 -0.18
N ASP A 57 7.95 10.13 1.04
CA ASP A 57 9.24 9.55 1.43
C ASP A 57 9.61 8.32 0.57
N GLY A 58 8.60 7.55 0.16
CA GLY A 58 8.73 6.41 -0.75
C GLY A 58 9.09 6.77 -2.20
N ARG A 59 8.90 8.02 -2.64
CA ARG A 59 9.12 8.42 -4.05
C ARG A 59 10.57 8.31 -4.48
N ALA A 60 11.51 8.43 -3.55
CA ALA A 60 12.93 8.21 -3.82
C ALA A 60 13.19 6.76 -4.25
N VAL A 61 12.54 5.78 -3.61
CA VAL A 61 12.60 4.36 -3.97
C VAL A 61 12.03 4.14 -5.37
N ALA A 62 10.84 4.70 -5.65
CA ALA A 62 10.19 4.56 -6.96
C ALA A 62 11.07 5.10 -8.11
N LYS A 63 11.65 6.30 -7.93
CA LYS A 63 12.61 6.88 -8.89
C LYS A 63 13.86 6.02 -9.05
N ARG A 64 14.39 5.49 -7.94
CA ARG A 64 15.58 4.64 -7.99
C ARG A 64 15.31 3.35 -8.76
N LEU A 65 14.19 2.71 -8.48
CA LEU A 65 13.71 1.51 -9.16
C LEU A 65 13.50 1.73 -10.67
N ALA A 66 12.93 2.87 -11.06
CA ALA A 66 12.81 3.26 -12.47
C ALA A 66 14.17 3.40 -13.17
N ASN A 67 15.16 3.99 -12.49
CA ASN A 67 16.52 4.14 -13.03
C ASN A 67 17.24 2.80 -13.19
N VAL A 68 16.97 1.81 -12.32
CA VAL A 68 17.56 0.46 -12.46
C VAL A 68 16.91 -0.29 -13.62
N ASP A 69 15.60 -0.13 -13.81
CA ASP A 69 14.84 -0.83 -14.86
C ASP A 69 15.22 -0.35 -16.27
N ALA A 70 15.45 0.96 -16.44
CA ALA A 70 15.88 1.55 -17.70
C ALA A 70 17.23 0.98 -18.22
N GLY A 71 18.04 0.38 -17.35
CA GLY A 71 19.27 -0.31 -17.72
C GLY A 71 19.09 -1.79 -18.10
N ASN A 72 17.94 -2.39 -17.78
CA ASN A 72 17.69 -3.84 -17.87
C ASN A 72 16.56 -4.22 -18.85
N SER A 73 15.97 -3.26 -19.59
CA SER A 73 14.75 -3.43 -20.41
C SER A 73 14.85 -4.36 -21.64
N ALA A 74 15.81 -5.29 -21.68
CA ALA A 74 15.98 -6.23 -22.79
C ALA A 74 15.02 -7.43 -22.76
N MET A 75 14.38 -7.72 -21.62
CA MET A 75 13.36 -8.77 -21.48
C MET A 75 12.07 -8.12 -21.01
N GLY A 76 11.00 -8.15 -21.81
CA GLY A 76 9.71 -7.49 -21.53
C GLY A 76 8.94 -8.03 -20.31
N GLU A 77 9.60 -8.67 -19.36
CA GLU A 77 9.03 -9.18 -18.11
C GLU A 77 9.40 -8.20 -16.98
N ARG A 78 8.39 -7.62 -16.33
CA ARG A 78 8.61 -6.67 -15.24
C ARG A 78 9.16 -7.40 -14.02
N ALA A 79 10.29 -6.93 -13.52
CA ALA A 79 10.87 -7.44 -12.28
C ALA A 79 9.86 -7.33 -11.12
N THR A 80 9.82 -8.35 -10.26
CA THR A 80 8.91 -8.36 -9.10
C THR A 80 9.64 -7.88 -7.84
N LEU A 81 8.94 -7.12 -7.01
CA LEU A 81 9.40 -6.50 -5.78
C LEU A 81 8.57 -6.94 -4.58
N LEU A 82 9.22 -7.30 -3.47
CA LEU A 82 8.59 -7.34 -2.15
C LEU A 82 8.85 -6.01 -1.42
N SER A 83 7.81 -5.35 -0.91
CA SER A 83 7.97 -4.23 0.05
C SER A 83 7.43 -4.69 1.39
N THR A 84 8.22 -4.69 2.46
CA THR A 84 7.73 -5.05 3.81
C THR A 84 6.85 -3.96 4.43
N ASP A 85 6.89 -2.76 3.87
CA ASP A 85 5.97 -1.68 4.16
C ASP A 85 4.75 -1.76 3.23
N LEU A 86 3.56 -1.91 3.81
CA LEU A 86 2.31 -2.05 3.05
C LEU A 86 1.88 -0.76 2.35
N LEU A 87 2.14 0.41 2.93
CA LEU A 87 1.76 1.69 2.34
C LEU A 87 2.60 1.96 1.10
N LEU A 88 3.90 1.65 1.18
CA LEU A 88 4.80 1.68 0.04
C LEU A 88 4.41 0.62 -1.00
N ALA A 89 4.11 -0.61 -0.59
CA ALA A 89 3.67 -1.68 -1.50
C ALA A 89 2.43 -1.25 -2.33
N ASP A 90 1.51 -0.52 -1.72
CA ASP A 90 0.27 -0.07 -2.36
C ASP A 90 0.46 1.14 -3.28
N SER A 91 1.43 2.01 -2.98
CA SER A 91 1.72 3.20 -3.80
C SER A 91 2.64 2.91 -4.99
N LEU A 92 3.60 1.99 -4.85
CA LEU A 92 4.62 1.69 -5.86
C LEU A 92 4.09 1.33 -7.25
N PRO A 93 2.99 0.56 -7.43
CA PRO A 93 2.46 0.23 -8.74
C PRO A 93 2.11 1.45 -9.62
N THR A 94 1.89 2.61 -9.01
CA THR A 94 1.59 3.87 -9.73
C THR A 94 2.84 4.66 -10.13
N SER A 95 3.98 4.37 -9.48
CA SER A 95 5.15 5.25 -9.48
C SER A 95 6.46 4.55 -9.88
N ALA A 96 6.49 3.21 -9.91
CA ALA A 96 7.64 2.40 -10.28
C ALA A 96 7.26 1.36 -11.37
N PRO A 97 8.19 0.98 -12.26
CA PRO A 97 7.91 0.03 -13.34
C PRO A 97 7.81 -1.43 -12.87
N GLN A 98 8.35 -1.77 -11.70
CA GLN A 98 8.35 -3.13 -11.15
C GLN A 98 6.96 -3.54 -10.68
N ALA A 99 6.63 -4.81 -10.87
CA ALA A 99 5.44 -5.40 -10.27
C ALA A 99 5.69 -5.61 -8.77
N VAL A 100 4.71 -5.31 -7.92
CA VAL A 100 4.76 -5.71 -6.52
C VAL A 100 4.33 -7.16 -6.36
N LEU A 101 4.93 -7.89 -5.41
CA LEU A 101 4.54 -9.26 -5.07
C LEU A 101 3.08 -9.28 -4.66
N TRP A 102 2.73 -8.40 -3.73
CA TRP A 102 1.39 -8.22 -3.21
C TRP A 102 1.20 -6.80 -2.69
N ALA A 103 -0.02 -6.29 -2.82
CA ALA A 103 -0.47 -5.02 -2.25
C ALA A 103 -1.97 -5.13 -1.89
N PRO A 104 -2.46 -4.34 -0.91
CA PRO A 104 -3.87 -4.33 -0.54
C PRO A 104 -4.81 -4.17 -1.75
N HIS A 105 -4.53 -3.23 -2.65
CA HIS A 105 -5.37 -2.96 -3.83
C HIS A 105 -5.05 -3.80 -5.07
N MET A 106 -4.29 -4.89 -4.92
CA MET A 106 -3.91 -5.73 -6.05
C MET A 106 -5.12 -6.33 -6.80
N LEU A 107 -6.19 -6.69 -6.08
CA LEU A 107 -7.43 -7.26 -6.64
C LEU A 107 -8.20 -6.30 -7.56
N VAL A 108 -7.93 -5.00 -7.49
CA VAL A 108 -8.59 -4.00 -8.33
C VAL A 108 -7.95 -3.91 -9.72
N PHE A 109 -6.74 -4.44 -9.90
CA PHE A 109 -6.07 -4.46 -11.19
C PHE A 109 -6.56 -5.66 -12.04
N SER A 110 -6.96 -5.37 -13.28
CA SER A 110 -7.43 -6.37 -14.24
C SER A 110 -6.31 -7.34 -14.61
N GLY A 111 -6.22 -8.49 -13.94
CA GLY A 111 -5.23 -9.52 -14.26
C GLY A 111 -5.03 -10.59 -13.20
N ALA A 112 -5.29 -10.29 -11.92
CA ALA A 112 -5.12 -11.26 -10.84
C ALA A 112 -6.46 -11.91 -10.42
N SER A 113 -6.47 -13.23 -10.25
CA SER A 113 -7.64 -13.92 -9.67
C SER A 113 -7.65 -13.77 -8.14
N ALA A 114 -8.81 -14.00 -7.51
CA ALA A 114 -8.92 -14.01 -6.05
C ALA A 114 -7.99 -15.04 -5.39
N GLY A 115 -7.90 -16.24 -5.98
CA GLY A 115 -7.01 -17.29 -5.49
C GLY A 115 -5.52 -16.94 -5.64
N GLU A 116 -5.13 -16.35 -6.77
CA GLU A 116 -3.75 -15.89 -6.99
C GLU A 116 -3.38 -14.77 -6.00
N THR A 117 -4.26 -13.80 -5.79
CA THR A 117 -3.97 -12.71 -4.87
C THR A 117 -3.83 -13.19 -3.44
N LYS A 118 -4.64 -14.19 -3.04
CA LYS A 118 -4.55 -14.83 -1.74
C LYS A 118 -3.23 -15.60 -1.56
N GLU A 119 -2.81 -16.34 -2.59
CA GLU A 119 -1.51 -17.01 -2.60
C GLU A 119 -0.35 -16.01 -2.45
N ARG A 120 -0.36 -14.92 -3.24
CA ARG A 120 0.64 -13.84 -3.15
C ARG A 120 0.65 -13.16 -1.79
N PHE A 121 -0.52 -13.00 -1.15
CA PHE A 121 -0.61 -12.51 0.23
C PHE A 121 0.09 -13.45 1.22
N TYR A 122 -0.12 -14.77 1.10
CA TYR A 122 0.58 -15.73 1.95
C TYR A 122 2.08 -15.75 1.70
N GLN A 123 2.53 -15.62 0.44
CA GLN A 123 3.95 -15.43 0.11
C GLN A 123 4.51 -14.16 0.76
N TYR A 124 3.76 -13.06 0.69
CA TYR A 124 4.12 -11.80 1.35
C TYR A 124 4.31 -11.97 2.85
N LEU A 125 3.36 -12.61 3.54
CA LEU A 125 3.46 -12.85 4.98
C LEU A 125 4.68 -13.72 5.32
N TYR A 126 4.89 -14.78 4.54
CA TYR A 126 5.98 -15.72 4.73
C TYR A 126 7.33 -15.04 4.56
N TYR A 127 7.54 -14.30 3.46
CA TYR A 127 8.81 -13.63 3.20
C TYR A 127 9.08 -12.44 4.12
N SER A 128 8.03 -11.79 4.63
CA SER A 128 8.14 -10.72 5.64
C SER A 128 8.38 -11.26 7.05
N GLY A 129 8.50 -12.59 7.22
CA GLY A 129 8.77 -13.21 8.52
C GLY A 129 7.58 -13.20 9.49
N ILE A 130 6.37 -12.90 9.01
CA ILE A 130 5.19 -12.78 9.86
C ILE A 130 4.72 -14.17 10.28
N THR A 131 4.76 -14.47 11.58
CA THR A 131 4.26 -15.75 12.10
C THR A 131 2.73 -15.75 12.20
N PRO A 132 2.09 -16.94 12.25
CA PRO A 132 0.66 -17.03 12.51
C PRO A 132 0.24 -16.32 13.80
N GLU A 133 1.06 -16.36 14.85
CA GLU A 133 0.81 -15.68 16.12
C GLU A 133 0.87 -14.16 15.97
N GLN A 134 1.86 -13.65 15.25
CA GLN A 134 1.95 -12.22 14.92
C GLN A 134 0.77 -11.78 14.07
N LEU A 135 0.37 -12.57 13.07
CA LEU A 135 -0.80 -12.30 12.25
C LEU A 135 -2.08 -12.24 13.10
N ARG A 136 -2.27 -13.18 14.05
CA ARG A 136 -3.38 -13.13 15.01
C ARG A 136 -3.36 -11.83 15.82
N ALA A 137 -2.20 -11.41 16.30
CA ALA A 137 -2.06 -10.19 17.09
C ALA A 137 -2.36 -8.93 16.27
N ILE A 138 -1.82 -8.83 15.05
CA ILE A 138 -2.06 -7.72 14.11
C ILE A 138 -3.55 -7.58 13.82
N LEU A 139 -4.22 -8.69 13.51
CA LEU A 139 -5.64 -8.65 13.15
C LEU A 139 -6.56 -8.42 14.36
N ARG A 140 -6.11 -8.69 15.61
CA ARG A 140 -6.90 -8.47 16.84
C ARG A 140 -6.83 -7.04 17.35
N ASN A 141 -5.67 -6.40 17.27
CA ASN A 141 -5.45 -5.13 17.96
C ASN A 141 -6.02 -3.94 17.20
N GLU A 142 -5.95 -3.93 15.89
CA GLU A 142 -6.56 -2.93 15.02
C GLU A 142 -6.20 -3.43 13.64
N ALA A 143 -7.11 -4.18 13.02
CA ALA A 143 -6.85 -4.88 11.79
C ALA A 143 -6.28 -3.88 10.76
N ARG A 144 -4.95 -3.87 10.60
CA ARG A 144 -4.25 -3.02 9.64
C ARG A 144 -4.88 -3.37 8.32
N TYR A 145 -5.63 -2.42 7.79
CA TYR A 145 -6.58 -2.58 6.69
C TYR A 145 -6.08 -3.53 5.60
N GLY A 146 -4.81 -3.41 5.20
CA GLY A 146 -4.17 -4.30 4.24
C GLY A 146 -4.20 -5.78 4.63
N PHE A 147 -3.85 -6.16 5.86
CA PHE A 147 -3.88 -7.57 6.30
C PHE A 147 -5.30 -8.14 6.34
N ALA A 148 -6.29 -7.33 6.76
CA ALA A 148 -7.69 -7.76 6.76
C ALA A 148 -8.22 -7.95 5.33
N VAL A 149 -7.89 -7.02 4.42
CA VAL A 149 -8.23 -7.13 3.00
C VAL A 149 -7.57 -8.38 2.37
N GLY A 150 -6.28 -8.63 2.63
CA GLY A 150 -5.60 -9.84 2.15
C GLY A 150 -6.20 -11.14 2.70
N MET A 151 -6.79 -11.09 3.89
CA MET A 151 -7.41 -12.26 4.51
C MET A 151 -8.85 -12.51 4.07
N PHE A 152 -9.68 -11.48 4.08
CA PHE A 152 -11.13 -11.61 3.96
C PHE A 152 -11.74 -10.91 2.74
N GLY A 153 -10.94 -10.15 1.99
CA GLY A 153 -11.42 -9.35 0.86
C GLY A 153 -11.93 -7.95 1.26
N PHE A 154 -12.11 -7.10 0.26
CA PHE A 154 -12.57 -5.72 0.42
C PHE A 154 -14.01 -5.64 0.92
N GLU A 155 -14.86 -6.49 0.35
CA GLU A 155 -16.30 -6.57 0.60
C GLU A 155 -16.64 -6.96 2.04
N ARG A 156 -15.72 -7.65 2.73
CA ARG A 156 -15.85 -8.05 4.14
C ARG A 156 -15.21 -7.05 5.10
N THR A 157 -14.27 -6.22 4.62
CA THR A 157 -13.45 -5.34 5.47
C THR A 157 -13.95 -3.90 5.51
N ILE A 158 -14.54 -3.40 4.42
CA ILE A 158 -15.01 -2.00 4.32
C ILE A 158 -16.52 -1.91 4.47
N PRO A 159 -17.02 -1.21 5.50
CA PRO A 159 -18.44 -0.92 5.64
C PRO A 159 -18.98 -0.19 4.40
N GLY A 160 -20.10 -0.67 3.84
CA GLY A 160 -20.76 -0.03 2.71
C GLY A 160 -20.32 -0.48 1.31
N LEU A 161 -19.27 -1.30 1.18
CA LEU A 161 -18.91 -1.91 -0.11
C LEU A 161 -19.72 -3.17 -0.46
N SER A 162 -20.36 -3.80 0.53
CA SER A 162 -21.25 -4.94 0.31
C SER A 162 -22.68 -4.61 0.71
N HIS A 163 -23.63 -4.90 -0.17
CA HIS A 163 -25.06 -4.86 0.14
C HIS A 163 -25.46 -5.94 1.16
N THR A 164 -24.64 -6.98 1.33
CA THR A 164 -24.83 -8.10 2.27
C THR A 164 -23.65 -8.19 3.22
N ALA A 165 -23.39 -7.10 3.97
CA ALA A 165 -22.32 -7.06 4.95
C ALA A 165 -22.45 -8.21 5.97
N LYS A 166 -21.49 -9.13 5.96
CA LYS A 166 -21.40 -10.25 6.90
C LYS A 166 -20.21 -10.02 7.83
N PRO A 167 -20.42 -9.88 9.15
CA PRO A 167 -19.33 -9.77 10.12
C PRO A 167 -18.36 -10.96 9.99
N ILE A 168 -17.06 -10.69 10.12
CA ILE A 168 -16.04 -11.75 10.18
C ILE A 168 -16.16 -12.43 11.54
N THR A 169 -16.50 -13.73 11.57
CA THR A 169 -16.63 -14.46 12.84
C THR A 169 -15.27 -14.89 13.38
N ARG A 170 -15.22 -15.25 14.66
CA ARG A 170 -14.00 -15.77 15.29
C ARG A 170 -13.55 -17.08 14.65
N GLU A 171 -14.50 -17.94 14.27
CA GLU A 171 -14.23 -19.21 13.62
C GLU A 171 -13.67 -19.01 12.22
N GLU A 172 -14.24 -18.07 11.44
CA GLU A 172 -13.68 -17.68 10.14
C GLU A 172 -12.25 -17.15 10.29
N PHE A 173 -12.02 -16.32 11.30
CA PHE A 173 -10.69 -15.80 11.62
C PHE A 173 -9.68 -16.90 11.94
N ASP A 174 -10.01 -17.78 12.89
CA ASP A 174 -9.10 -18.85 13.32
C ASP A 174 -8.83 -19.83 12.17
N ALA A 175 -9.82 -20.08 11.31
CA ALA A 175 -9.68 -20.87 10.10
C ALA A 175 -8.73 -20.25 9.07
N GLU A 176 -8.83 -18.94 8.81
CA GLU A 176 -7.92 -18.26 7.87
C GLU A 176 -6.49 -18.23 8.38
N VAL A 177 -6.27 -17.99 9.68
CA VAL A 177 -4.93 -18.08 10.26
C VAL A 177 -4.39 -19.50 10.16
N LYS A 178 -5.22 -20.52 10.41
CA LYS A 178 -4.78 -21.92 10.27
C LYS A 178 -4.35 -22.24 8.84
N LYS A 179 -5.08 -21.73 7.83
CA LYS A 179 -4.67 -21.87 6.42
C LYS A 179 -3.29 -21.26 6.15
N TYR A 180 -3.01 -20.08 6.72
CA TYR A 180 -1.68 -19.48 6.60
C TYR A 180 -0.59 -20.30 7.31
N GLU A 181 -0.88 -20.85 8.49
CA GLU A 181 0.03 -21.75 9.20
C GLU A 181 0.35 -23.02 8.39
N ASP A 182 -0.68 -23.63 7.78
CA ASP A 182 -0.53 -24.79 6.91
C ASP A 182 0.28 -24.43 5.65
N TYR A 183 0.03 -23.24 5.10
CA TYR A 183 0.80 -22.70 3.97
C TYR A 183 2.29 -22.53 4.32
N ALA A 184 2.59 -21.86 5.43
CA ALA A 184 3.95 -21.57 5.85
C ALA A 184 4.74 -22.84 6.23
N SER A 185 4.07 -23.87 6.75
CA SER A 185 4.69 -25.15 7.11
C SER A 185 4.96 -26.06 5.91
N SER A 186 4.17 -25.94 4.85
CA SER A 186 4.33 -26.69 3.60
C SER A 186 5.05 -25.90 2.50
N PHE A 187 5.55 -24.70 2.81
CA PHE A 187 6.15 -23.81 1.82
C PHE A 187 7.39 -24.43 1.15
N SER A 188 7.38 -24.49 -0.18
CA SER A 188 8.39 -25.21 -0.97
C SER A 188 9.15 -24.31 -1.95
N SER A 189 10.27 -24.84 -2.47
CA SER A 189 11.03 -24.18 -3.54
C SER A 189 10.21 -23.94 -4.80
N GLU A 190 9.23 -24.81 -5.09
CA GLU A 190 8.34 -24.65 -6.24
C GLU A 190 7.47 -23.41 -6.06
N GLN A 191 6.85 -23.25 -4.87
CA GLN A 191 6.08 -22.05 -4.55
C GLN A 191 6.95 -20.80 -4.58
N ALA A 192 8.17 -20.88 -4.05
CA ALA A 192 9.12 -19.77 -4.07
C ALA A 192 9.54 -19.34 -5.48
N GLY A 193 9.52 -20.28 -6.44
CA GLY A 193 9.86 -20.05 -7.84
C GLY A 193 8.69 -19.58 -8.71
N LYS A 194 7.43 -19.65 -8.24
CA LYS A 194 6.24 -19.24 -9.03
C LYS A 194 6.24 -17.76 -9.36
N VAL A 195 6.56 -16.91 -8.39
CA VAL A 195 6.69 -15.46 -8.55
C VAL A 195 8.09 -15.05 -8.10
N ARG A 196 9.00 -14.91 -9.05
CA ARG A 196 10.41 -14.63 -8.75
C ARG A 196 10.61 -13.19 -8.33
N LEU A 197 11.14 -12.99 -7.13
CA LEU A 197 11.55 -11.68 -6.65
C LEU A 197 12.89 -11.28 -7.28
N SER A 198 12.99 -10.00 -7.64
CA SER A 198 14.22 -9.35 -8.08
C SER A 198 14.70 -8.31 -7.08
N TYR A 199 13.78 -7.76 -6.29
CA TYR A 199 14.06 -6.71 -5.33
C TYR A 199 13.28 -6.88 -4.04
N VAL A 200 13.84 -6.38 -2.94
CA VAL A 200 13.15 -6.25 -1.65
C VAL A 200 13.38 -4.84 -1.11
N VAL A 201 12.32 -4.18 -0.66
CA VAL A 201 12.37 -2.86 -0.02
C VAL A 201 11.87 -2.97 1.40
N ALA A 202 12.60 -2.34 2.33
CA ALA A 202 12.24 -2.33 3.73
C ALA A 202 12.57 -0.99 4.39
N PRO A 203 11.73 -0.50 5.32
CA PRO A 203 12.07 0.64 6.18
C PRO A 203 13.38 0.42 6.96
N LEU A 204 14.12 1.49 7.23
CA LEU A 204 15.38 1.44 8.00
C LEU A 204 15.17 1.42 9.52
N ASP A 205 14.03 1.93 9.97
CA ASP A 205 13.67 2.13 11.38
C ASP A 205 12.97 0.92 12.01
N GLU A 206 12.58 -0.07 11.21
CA GLU A 206 12.00 -1.31 11.67
C GLU A 206 13.00 -2.49 11.57
N SER A 207 13.03 -3.34 12.59
CA SER A 207 13.75 -4.61 12.50
C SER A 207 12.97 -5.59 11.64
N HIS A 208 13.57 -6.06 10.56
CA HIS A 208 12.95 -7.00 9.63
C HIS A 208 13.55 -8.39 9.76
N ASP A 209 12.69 -9.42 9.88
CA ASP A 209 13.12 -10.81 9.84
C ASP A 209 13.06 -11.35 8.41
N PHE A 210 14.22 -11.36 7.75
CA PHE A 210 14.38 -11.95 6.42
C PHE A 210 14.76 -13.43 6.44
N THR A 211 14.73 -14.12 7.58
CA THR A 211 15.15 -15.53 7.67
C THR A 211 14.42 -16.43 6.70
N LYS A 212 13.12 -16.20 6.50
CA LYS A 212 12.28 -16.97 5.55
C LYS A 212 12.57 -16.62 4.09
N LEU A 213 12.85 -15.36 3.79
CA LEU A 213 13.26 -14.92 2.47
C LEU A 213 14.64 -15.51 2.10
N ASP A 214 15.61 -15.42 3.02
CA ASP A 214 17.01 -15.78 2.79
C ASP A 214 17.23 -17.29 2.61
N GLN A 215 16.24 -18.12 2.98
CA GLN A 215 16.19 -19.56 2.66
C GLN A 215 16.13 -19.82 1.15
N TRP A 216 15.44 -18.96 0.42
CA TRP A 216 15.15 -19.13 -1.01
C TRP A 216 15.87 -18.12 -1.89
N TYR A 217 16.27 -17.00 -1.32
CA TYR A 217 16.93 -15.91 -2.03
C TYR A 217 18.28 -15.57 -1.40
N GLU A 218 19.17 -15.07 -2.23
CA GLU A 218 20.40 -14.41 -1.80
C GLU A 218 20.20 -12.90 -1.98
N ARG A 219 20.35 -12.14 -0.89
CA ARG A 219 20.30 -10.67 -0.90
C ARG A 219 21.70 -10.08 -1.07
N ASP A 220 21.80 -8.96 -1.77
CA ASP A 220 23.01 -8.15 -1.78
C ASP A 220 23.20 -7.36 -0.47
N GLY A 221 24.21 -6.48 -0.44
CA GLY A 221 24.50 -5.64 0.71
C GLY A 221 23.45 -4.57 1.02
N GLY A 222 22.45 -4.39 0.15
CA GLY A 222 21.44 -3.34 0.27
C GLY A 222 21.97 -1.95 -0.12
N GLU A 223 21.11 -1.19 -0.77
CA GLU A 223 21.32 0.21 -1.11
C GLU A 223 20.38 1.08 -0.26
N ARG A 224 20.92 2.05 0.48
CA ARG A 224 20.08 3.00 1.22
C ARG A 224 19.45 4.02 0.27
N VAL A 225 18.13 4.13 0.29
CA VAL A 225 17.36 5.08 -0.51
C VAL A 225 16.37 5.81 0.40
N GLY A 226 16.75 7.00 0.86
CA GLY A 226 15.95 7.77 1.81
C GLY A 226 15.79 7.05 3.15
N LYS A 227 14.52 6.79 3.53
CA LYS A 227 14.12 6.06 4.74
C LYS A 227 14.10 4.54 4.57
N PHE A 228 14.42 4.04 3.37
CA PHE A 228 14.34 2.63 3.04
C PHE A 228 15.72 2.07 2.67
N VAL A 229 15.82 0.76 2.71
CA VAL A 229 16.88 -0.03 2.09
C VAL A 229 16.28 -0.84 0.95
N LEU A 230 16.92 -0.79 -0.22
CA LEU A 230 16.60 -1.56 -1.41
C LEU A 230 17.64 -2.67 -1.56
N TYR A 231 17.22 -3.91 -1.45
CA TYR A 231 18.03 -5.08 -1.74
C TYR A 231 17.75 -5.59 -3.15
N ARG A 232 18.80 -6.00 -3.86
CA ARG A 232 18.66 -6.91 -5.00
C ARG A 232 18.67 -8.32 -4.49
N VAL A 233 17.79 -9.16 -5.05
CA VAL A 233 17.69 -10.55 -4.64
C VAL A 233 17.78 -11.48 -5.82
N ARG A 234 18.42 -12.63 -5.60
CA ARG A 234 18.56 -13.68 -6.59
C ARG A 234 18.02 -14.99 -6.03
N PHE A 235 17.13 -15.64 -6.77
CA PHE A 235 16.61 -16.95 -6.41
C PHE A 235 17.75 -17.98 -6.34
N ARG A 236 17.79 -18.76 -5.27
CA ARG A 236 18.75 -19.87 -5.09
C ARG A 236 18.23 -21.06 -5.89
N ASP A 237 18.85 -21.34 -7.03
CA ASP A 237 18.48 -22.50 -7.84
C ASP A 237 18.95 -23.79 -7.12
N GLN A 238 18.02 -24.48 -6.45
CA GLN A 238 18.33 -25.63 -5.61
C GLN A 238 18.83 -26.84 -6.44
N GLU A 239 18.53 -26.89 -7.75
CA GLU A 239 19.01 -27.95 -8.67
C GLU A 239 20.49 -27.80 -9.07
N ALA A 240 21.04 -26.59 -9.10
CA ALA A 240 22.45 -26.39 -9.45
C ALA A 240 23.40 -26.84 -8.33
N THR A 241 22.91 -26.85 -7.08
CA THR A 241 23.72 -27.15 -5.90
C THR A 241 23.85 -28.66 -5.65
N SER A 242 22.92 -29.49 -6.13
CA SER A 242 22.98 -30.96 -6.03
C SER A 242 23.85 -31.61 -7.10
N ARG A 243 24.13 -30.92 -8.22
CA ARG A 243 25.02 -31.43 -9.29
C ARG A 243 26.52 -31.20 -9.04
N ILE A 244 26.86 -30.50 -7.96
CA ILE A 244 28.25 -30.17 -7.58
C ILE A 244 28.69 -30.97 -6.32
N ARG A 245 27.80 -31.80 -5.76
CA ARG A 245 28.12 -32.70 -4.63
C ARG A 245 28.11 -34.16 -5.05
#